data_AF-A0A3A9YY04-F1
#
_entry.id   AF-A0A3A9YY04-F1
#
_cell.length_a   1.000
_cell.length_b   1.000
_cell.length_c   1.000
_cell.angle_alpha   90.00
_cell.angle_beta   90.00
_cell.angle_gamma   90.00
#
_symmetry.space_group_name_H-M   'P 1'
#
loop_
_entity.id
_entity.type
_entity.pdbx_description
1 polymer ?
#
loop_
_entity_poly.entity_id
_entity_poly.type
_entity_poly.pdbx_seq_one_letter_code
_entity_poly.pdbx_strand_id
1 'polypeptide(L)' 'MPRLVDARGAAYWTGRSPGTIWRWASEGRIASHGGRYDLEQLPHAERDDLTRQITYLPPAPPLPAGARAA' A
#
# COMPACT_ATOMS: atom_id res chain seq x y z
N MET A 1 -11.27 13.28 5.55
CA MET A 1 -12.14 12.09 5.35
C MET A 1 -11.28 11.03 4.70
N PRO A 2 -11.27 9.77 5.17
CA PRO A 2 -10.38 8.75 4.63
C PRO A 2 -10.66 8.52 3.15
N ARG A 3 -9.62 8.51 2.33
CA ARG A 3 -9.74 8.33 0.88
C ARG A 3 -9.60 6.85 0.55
N LEU A 4 -10.70 6.13 0.74
CA LEU A 4 -10.77 4.69 0.52
C LEU A 4 -10.73 4.35 -0.98
N VAL A 5 -9.77 3.52 -1.38
CA VAL A 5 -9.63 3.00 -2.74
C VAL A 5 -9.63 1.47 -2.76
N ASP A 6 -9.86 0.87 -3.93
CA ASP A 6 -9.70 -0.56 -4.10
C ASP A 6 -8.22 -0.99 -4.13
N ALA A 7 -7.96 -2.30 -4.20
CA ALA A 7 -6.60 -2.84 -4.23
C ALA A 7 -5.77 -2.35 -5.44
N ARG A 8 -6.41 -2.03 -6.57
CA ARG A 8 -5.73 -1.55 -7.77
C ARG A 8 -5.30 -0.08 -7.62
N GLY A 9 -6.16 0.75 -7.04
CA GLY A 9 -5.84 2.12 -6.66
C GLY A 9 -4.73 2.16 -5.61
N ALA A 10 -4.79 1.31 -4.59
CA ALA A 10 -3.75 1.17 -3.59
C ALA A 10 -2.42 0.69 -4.20
N ALA A 11 -2.46 -0.28 -5.11
CA ALA A 11 -1.30 -0.77 -5.85
C ALA A 11 -0.66 0.35 -6.69
N TYR A 12 -1.48 1.12 -7.41
CA TYR A 12 -1.00 2.29 -8.13
C TYR A 12 -0.39 3.32 -7.17
N TRP A 13 -1.06 3.70 -6.09
CA TRP A 13 -0.53 4.67 -5.13
C TRP A 13 0.83 4.27 -4.55
N THR A 14 0.96 3.02 -4.13
CA THR A 14 2.16 2.47 -3.46
C THR A 14 3.25 2.01 -4.42
N GLY A 15 2.97 1.95 -5.72
CA GLY A 15 3.89 1.38 -6.71
C GLY A 15 4.12 -0.13 -6.54
N ARG A 16 3.22 -0.83 -5.84
CA ARG A 16 3.29 -2.29 -5.59
C ARG A 16 2.23 -3.04 -6.38
N SER A 17 2.27 -4.37 -6.35
CA SER A 17 1.21 -5.21 -6.93
C SER A 17 0.01 -5.31 -5.99
N PRO A 18 -1.23 -5.55 -6.50
CA PRO A 18 -2.39 -5.80 -5.66
C PRO A 18 -2.19 -6.94 -4.65
N GLY A 19 -1.46 -8.00 -5.05
CA GLY A 19 -1.11 -9.09 -4.15
C GLY A 19 -0.26 -8.66 -2.95
N THR A 20 0.59 -7.64 -3.11
CA THR A 20 1.36 -7.06 -2.01
C THR A 20 0.45 -6.30 -1.04
N ILE A 21 -0.55 -5.59 -1.56
CA ILE A 21 -1.56 -4.89 -0.74
C ILE A 21 -2.38 -5.90 0.08
N TRP A 22 -2.84 -6.98 -0.56
CA TRP A 22 -3.53 -8.06 0.14
C TRP A 22 -2.65 -8.72 1.19
N ARG A 23 -1.38 -8.98 0.88
CA ARG A 23 -0.42 -9.54 1.85
C ARG A 23 -0.26 -8.62 3.05
N TRP A 24 -0.02 -7.32 2.82
CA TRP A 24 0.09 -6.35 3.90
C TRP A 24 -1.17 -6.29 4.77
N ALA A 25 -2.35 -6.36 4.16
CA ALA A 25 -3.61 -6.39 4.90
C ALA A 25 -3.74 -7.66 5.75
N SER A 26 -3.42 -8.84 5.19
CA SER A 26 -3.44 -10.11 5.91
C SER A 26 -2.41 -10.17 7.04
N GLU A 27 -1.27 -9.50 6.87
CA GLU A 27 -0.22 -9.36 7.89
C GLU A 27 -0.54 -8.28 8.94
N GLY A 28 -1.67 -7.57 8.79
CA GLY A 28 -2.07 -6.47 9.68
C GLY A 28 -1.23 -5.20 9.55
N ARG A 29 -0.38 -5.10 8.53
CA ARG A 29 0.47 -3.93 8.25
C ARG A 29 -0.36 -2.70 7.83
N ILE A 30 -1.52 -2.93 7.23
CA ILE A 30 -2.45 -1.89 6.77
C ILE A 30 -3.89 -2.33 7.09
N ALA A 31 -4.80 -1.37 7.29
CA ALA A 31 -6.21 -1.66 7.50
C ALA A 31 -6.94 -1.93 6.18
N SER A 32 -7.87 -2.90 6.20
CA SER A 32 -8.81 -3.16 5.10
C SER A 32 -10.24 -2.92 5.58
N HIS A 33 -10.98 -2.10 4.84
CA HIS A 33 -12.36 -1.74 5.11
C HIS A 33 -13.25 -2.35 4.03
N GLY A 34 -13.57 -3.64 4.16
CA GLY A 34 -14.36 -4.38 3.17
C GLY A 34 -13.67 -4.47 1.80
N GLY A 35 -12.33 -4.64 1.80
CA GLY A 35 -11.53 -4.70 0.57
C GLY A 35 -11.14 -3.33 0.00
N ARG A 36 -11.37 -2.25 0.76
CA ARG A 36 -10.87 -0.91 0.45
C ARG A 36 -9.80 -0.45 1.45
N TYR A 37 -8.89 0.40 0.98
CA TYR A 37 -7.69 0.83 1.70
C TYR A 37 -7.63 2.35 1.75
N ASP A 38 -7.24 2.89 2.91
CA ASP A 38 -7.09 4.34 3.09
C ASP A 38 -5.74 4.82 2.53
N LEU A 39 -5.80 5.65 1.48
CA LEU A 39 -4.59 6.16 0.83
C LEU A 39 -3.69 6.96 1.78
N GLU A 40 -4.26 7.65 2.77
CA GLU A 40 -3.49 8.48 3.71
C GLU A 40 -2.59 7.64 4.62
N GLN A 41 -2.91 6.35 4.80
CA GLN A 41 -2.14 5.41 5.61
C GLN A 41 -1.21 4.53 4.78
N LEU A 42 -1.27 4.65 3.45
CA LEU A 42 -0.45 3.87 2.54
C LEU A 42 0.83 4.62 2.17
N PRO A 43 1.96 3.91 2.09
CA PRO A 43 3.21 4.51 1.65
C PRO A 43 3.07 4.95 0.18
N HIS A 44 3.42 6.20 -0.11
CA HIS A 44 3.28 6.79 -1.45
C HIS A 44 4.56 6.57 -2.27
N ALA A 45 4.44 5.95 -3.44
CA ALA A 45 5.55 5.85 -4.38
C ALA A 45 5.68 7.14 -5.20
N GLU A 46 6.90 7.63 -5.34
CA GLU A 46 7.17 8.77 -6.21
C GLU A 46 7.36 8.30 -7.64
N ARG A 47 6.94 9.15 -8.58
CA ARG A 47 7.03 8.88 -10.01
C ARG A 47 7.61 10.08 -10.71
N ASP A 48 8.37 9.79 -11.76
CA ASP A 48 8.76 10.78 -12.74
C ASP A 48 7.52 11.31 -13.47
N ASP A 49 7.41 12.63 -13.58
CA ASP A 49 6.21 13.27 -14.11
C ASP A 49 6.01 13.04 -15.62
N LEU A 50 7.10 12.86 -16.36
CA LEU A 50 7.08 12.70 -17.81
C LEU A 50 6.83 11.24 -18.23
N THR A 51 7.53 10.30 -17.58
CA THR A 51 7.53 8.89 -17.94
C THR A 51 6.59 8.04 -17.09
N ARG A 52 6.10 8.59 -15.97
CA ARG A 52 5.33 7.87 -14.93
C ARG A 52 6.06 6.67 -14.32
N GLN A 53 7.36 6.53 -14.58
CA GLN A 53 8.20 5.50 -13.98
C GLN A 53 8.37 5.80 -12.49
N ILE A 54 8.40 4.75 -11.67
CA ILE A 54 8.63 4.88 -10.24
C ILE A 54 10.10 5.28 -10.02
N THR A 55 10.31 6.45 -9.42
CA THR A 55 11.64 6.98 -9.07
C THR A 55 12.02 6.62 -7.65
N TYR A 56 11.03 6.54 -6.75
CA TYR A 56 11.22 6.09 -5.39
C TYR A 56 10.10 5.15 -4.96
N LEU A 57 10.51 4.03 -4.37
CA LEU A 57 9.60 3.02 -3.87
C LEU A 57 9.77 2.89 -2.35
N PRO A 58 8.80 3.37 -1.56
CA PRO A 58 8.92 3.37 -0.11
C PRO A 58 9.02 1.95 0.46
N PRO A 59 9.63 1.82 1.67
CA PRO A 59 9.66 0.54 2.37
C PRO A 59 8.24 0.04 2.65
N ALA A 60 8.13 -1.28 2.84
CA ALA A 60 6.86 -1.85 3.28
C ALA A 60 6.49 -1.30 4.67
N PRO A 61 5.20 -1.12 4.97
CA PRO A 61 4.78 -0.74 6.31
C PRO A 61 5.25 -1.78 7.33
N PRO A 62 5.58 -1.35 8.56
CA PRO A 62 6.07 -2.25 9.59
C PRO A 62 5.01 -3.28 9.97
N LEU A 63 5.47 -4.44 10.43
CA LEU A 63 4.58 -5.41 11.07
C LEU A 63 4.04 -4.87 12.39
N PRO A 64 2.81 -5.25 12.76
CA PRO A 64 2.33 -5.07 14.13
C PRO A 64 3.29 -5.69 15.14
N ALA A 65 3.40 -5.10 16.33
CA ALA A 65 4.25 -5.61 17.40
C ALA A 65 3.91 -7.09 17.70
N GLY A 66 4.91 -7.96 17.67
CA GLY A 66 4.76 -9.39 17.92
C GLY A 66 4.39 -10.25 16.70
N ALA A 67 4.10 -9.64 15.54
CA ALA A 67 3.91 -10.38 14.30
C ALA A 67 5.26 -10.72 13.64
N ARG A 68 5.39 -11.93 13.09
CA ARG A 68 6.52 -12.31 12.23
C ARG A 68 6.08 -12.23 10.77
N ALA A 69 6.99 -11.81 9.90
CA ALA A 69 6.75 -11.91 8.46
C ALA A 69 6.58 -13.41 8.13
N ALA A 70 5.52 -13.72 7.41
CA ALA A 70 5.23 -15.08 6.93
C ALA A 70 6.21 -15.51 5.84
#